data_AF-A0A0P8B650-F1
#
_entry.id   AF-A0A0P8B650-F1
#
_cell.length_a   1.000
_cell.length_b   1.000
_cell.length_c   1.000
_cell.angle_alpha   90.00
_cell.angle_beta   90.00
_cell.angle_gamma   90.00
#
_symmetry.space_group_name_H-M   'P 1'
#
loop_
_entity.id
_entity.type
_entity.pdbx_description
1 polymer ?
#
loop_
_entity_poly.entity_id
_entity_poly.type
_entity_poly.pdbx_seq_one_letter_code
_entity_poly.pdbx_strand_id
1 'polypeptide(L)'
;MARLERGFFSLADCPDRYEVDLESFIHLIYEKDGSRRLIKVTSDDNEARAALLRGQEVINHQPVSILFLVLKGVNPAECIDDGTWSNVVGPSMKAVGDRYGNDAHQSAMWDGVPPDLPAPFAYKRLQLLTADYLAEDITTIVELTEIVMAIKNGREPDRSLFREKSVGLSWSKDLGGDAERLQICMQHNLELQDKYFSLRDAATDIAQQRFAQRMCDRLESEQRELLISVARTTP
;
A
#
# COMPACT_ATOMS: atom_id res chain seq x y z
N MET A 1 -38.30 15.47 7.09
CA MET A 1 -38.03 14.02 7.17
C MET A 1 -38.41 13.39 5.85
N ALA A 2 -37.45 13.20 4.94
CA ALA A 2 -37.69 12.62 3.62
C ALA A 2 -37.45 11.11 3.68
N ARG A 3 -38.46 10.34 3.29
CA ARG A 3 -38.40 8.89 3.07
C ARG A 3 -37.47 8.63 1.89
N LEU A 4 -36.41 7.86 2.10
CA LEU A 4 -35.64 7.25 1.01
C LEU A 4 -36.48 6.12 0.42
N GLU A 5 -37.09 6.38 -0.73
CA GLU A 5 -37.71 5.35 -1.55
C GLU A 5 -36.62 4.47 -2.17
N ARG A 6 -36.76 3.16 -2.06
CA ARG A 6 -35.91 2.19 -2.76
C ARG A 6 -36.22 2.27 -4.25
N GLY A 7 -35.41 3.05 -4.98
CA GLY A 7 -35.39 2.99 -6.43
C GLY A 7 -34.89 1.60 -6.88
N PHE A 8 -35.73 0.89 -7.62
CA PHE A 8 -35.30 -0.27 -8.41
C PHE A 8 -34.42 0.25 -9.55
N PHE A 9 -33.15 -0.18 -9.57
CA PHE A 9 -32.28 0.07 -10.72
C PHE A 9 -32.76 -0.81 -11.88
N SER A 10 -33.20 -0.17 -12.97
CA SER A 10 -33.43 -0.83 -14.27
C SER A 10 -32.08 -1.18 -14.87
N LEU A 11 -31.87 -2.46 -15.18
CA LEU A 11 -30.67 -2.99 -15.84
C LEU A 11 -30.43 -2.40 -17.25
N ALA A 12 -31.44 -1.75 -17.84
CA ALA A 12 -31.36 -1.23 -19.21
C ALA A 12 -30.65 0.13 -19.35
N ASP A 13 -30.44 0.86 -18.25
CA ASP A 13 -29.83 2.20 -18.25
C ASP A 13 -28.44 2.23 -17.58
N CYS A 14 -27.83 1.07 -17.35
CA CYS A 14 -26.43 1.02 -16.95
C CYS A 14 -25.59 1.33 -18.19
N PRO A 15 -24.75 2.40 -18.21
CA PRO A 15 -23.72 2.51 -19.23
C PRO A 15 -22.89 1.22 -19.19
N ASP A 16 -22.39 0.74 -20.33
CA ASP A 16 -21.52 -0.44 -20.45
C ASP A 16 -20.33 -0.29 -19.49
N ARG A 17 -20.55 -0.68 -18.23
CA ARG A 17 -19.62 -0.47 -17.13
C ARG A 17 -18.53 -1.49 -17.36
N TYR A 18 -17.28 -1.00 -17.38
CA TYR A 18 -16.07 -1.79 -17.26
C TYR A 18 -16.32 -3.05 -16.42
N GLU A 19 -16.52 -4.18 -17.08
CA GLU A 19 -16.54 -5.48 -16.43
C GLU A 19 -15.12 -5.73 -15.94
N VAL A 20 -14.86 -5.29 -14.72
CA VAL A 20 -13.72 -5.78 -14.00
C VAL A 20 -14.13 -7.11 -13.40
N ASP A 21 -13.71 -8.19 -14.04
CA ASP A 21 -13.77 -9.53 -13.50
C ASP A 21 -12.83 -9.62 -12.28
N LEU A 22 -13.35 -9.42 -11.05
CA LEU A 22 -12.61 -9.48 -9.76
C LEU A 22 -13.08 -10.64 -8.86
N GLU A 23 -13.46 -11.79 -9.40
CA GLU A 23 -13.90 -12.89 -8.52
C GLU A 23 -12.74 -13.81 -8.12
N SER A 24 -11.88 -13.28 -7.26
CA SER A 24 -11.08 -14.07 -6.31
C SER A 24 -11.46 -13.64 -4.90
N PHE A 25 -11.95 -14.58 -4.10
CA PHE A 25 -12.57 -14.32 -2.81
C PHE A 25 -11.57 -14.48 -1.65
N ILE A 26 -11.72 -13.64 -0.63
CA ILE A 26 -10.94 -13.70 0.61
C ILE A 26 -11.86 -13.65 1.83
N HIS A 27 -11.34 -14.06 2.98
CA HIS A 27 -11.98 -13.98 4.28
C HIS A 27 -11.31 -12.90 5.12
N LEU A 28 -12.13 -12.05 5.74
CA LEU A 28 -11.68 -11.05 6.71
C LEU A 28 -12.04 -11.53 8.11
N ILE A 29 -11.03 -11.73 8.95
CA ILE A 29 -11.19 -12.25 10.30
C ILE A 29 -10.96 -11.11 11.29
N TYR A 30 -11.94 -10.88 12.15
CA TYR A 30 -11.96 -9.79 13.14
C TYR A 30 -11.89 -10.31 14.58
N GLU A 31 -11.49 -9.42 15.47
CA GLU A 31 -11.46 -9.69 16.91
C GLU A 31 -12.86 -9.90 17.49
N LYS A 32 -12.95 -10.79 18.50
CA LYS A 32 -14.21 -11.25 19.10
C LYS A 32 -14.88 -10.19 19.99
N ASP A 33 -14.14 -9.18 20.43
CA ASP A 33 -14.54 -8.25 21.50
C ASP A 33 -15.36 -7.05 21.02
N GLY A 34 -15.82 -7.05 19.76
CA GLY A 34 -16.62 -5.97 19.19
C GLY A 34 -15.82 -4.72 18.80
N SER A 35 -14.49 -4.71 19.00
CA SER A 35 -13.60 -3.66 18.49
C SER A 35 -13.56 -3.60 16.97
N ARG A 36 -13.99 -4.68 16.29
CA ARG A 36 -13.88 -4.88 14.83
C ARG A 36 -12.48 -4.60 14.30
N ARG A 37 -11.46 -4.88 15.11
CA ARG A 37 -10.08 -4.87 14.66
C ARG A 37 -9.85 -6.04 13.70
N LEU A 38 -9.36 -5.75 12.50
CA LEU A 38 -8.93 -6.77 11.55
C LEU A 38 -7.71 -7.51 12.12
N ILE A 39 -7.81 -8.83 12.23
CA ILE A 39 -6.73 -9.70 12.69
C ILE A 39 -6.02 -10.32 11.49
N LYS A 40 -6.79 -10.87 10.55
CA LYS A 40 -6.24 -11.64 9.44
C LYS A 40 -7.08 -11.50 8.18
N VAL A 41 -6.41 -11.47 7.04
CA VAL A 41 -6.97 -11.73 5.71
C VAL A 41 -6.38 -13.04 5.23
N THR A 42 -7.23 -13.95 4.76
CA THR A 42 -6.81 -15.26 4.27
C THR A 42 -7.67 -15.69 3.09
N SER A 43 -7.11 -16.45 2.15
CA SER A 43 -7.88 -17.19 1.13
C SER A 43 -8.11 -18.66 1.53
N ASP A 44 -7.70 -19.09 2.72
CA ASP A 44 -7.90 -20.47 3.21
C ASP A 44 -9.23 -20.60 3.97
N ASP A 45 -10.17 -21.34 3.37
CA ASP A 45 -11.48 -21.69 3.96
C ASP A 45 -11.35 -22.39 5.31
N ASN A 46 -10.30 -23.19 5.53
CA ASN A 46 -10.11 -23.92 6.78
C ASN A 46 -9.73 -22.99 7.92
N GLU A 47 -8.90 -21.97 7.65
CA GLU A 47 -8.56 -20.95 8.63
C GLU A 47 -9.78 -20.09 9.00
N ALA A 48 -10.59 -19.72 8.01
CA ALA A 48 -11.84 -19.00 8.22
C ALA A 48 -12.82 -19.82 9.07
N ARG A 49 -12.99 -21.11 8.75
CA ARG A 49 -13.82 -22.04 9.54
C ARG A 49 -13.29 -22.20 10.97
N ALA A 50 -11.98 -22.33 11.15
CA ALA A 50 -11.37 -22.43 12.47
C ALA A 50 -11.59 -21.15 13.30
N ALA A 51 -11.53 -19.97 12.68
CA ALA A 51 -11.81 -18.70 13.34
C ALA A 51 -13.27 -18.60 13.82
N LEU A 52 -14.23 -18.99 12.97
CA LEU A 52 -15.65 -19.09 13.35
C LEU A 52 -15.85 -20.02 14.56
N LEU A 53 -15.17 -21.19 14.58
CA LEU A 53 -15.25 -22.13 15.70
C LEU A 53 -14.68 -21.56 17.01
N ARG A 54 -13.72 -20.64 16.95
CA ARG A 54 -13.22 -19.88 18.12
C ARG A 54 -14.14 -18.73 18.54
N GLY A 55 -15.21 -18.49 17.79
CA GLY A 55 -16.17 -17.41 18.01
C GLY A 55 -15.66 -16.04 17.55
N GLN A 56 -14.73 -16.00 16.60
CA GLN A 56 -14.31 -14.77 15.94
C GLN A 56 -15.34 -14.35 14.88
N GLU A 57 -15.43 -13.06 14.59
CA GLU A 57 -16.26 -12.57 13.47
C GLU A 57 -15.49 -12.77 12.16
N VAL A 58 -16.13 -13.41 11.18
CA VAL A 58 -15.55 -13.64 9.86
C VAL A 58 -16.51 -13.10 8.81
N ILE A 59 -16.02 -12.14 8.03
CA ILE A 59 -16.73 -11.63 6.85
C ILE A 59 -16.17 -12.40 5.64
N ASN A 60 -16.99 -13.29 5.12
CA ASN A 60 -16.61 -14.17 4.02
C ASN A 60 -16.70 -13.45 2.66
N HIS A 61 -15.89 -13.96 1.72
CA HIS A 61 -16.01 -13.76 0.28
C HIS A 61 -16.19 -12.30 -0.15
N GLN A 62 -15.27 -11.44 0.30
CA GLN A 62 -15.22 -10.09 -0.24
C GLN A 62 -14.42 -10.09 -1.55
N PRO A 63 -14.84 -9.31 -2.58
CA PRO A 63 -13.95 -9.00 -3.68
C PRO A 63 -12.72 -8.27 -3.13
N VAL A 64 -11.55 -8.53 -3.71
CA VAL A 64 -10.28 -7.91 -3.28
C VAL A 64 -10.35 -6.37 -3.31
N SER A 65 -11.22 -5.79 -4.13
CA SER A 65 -11.48 -4.34 -4.17
C SER A 65 -11.95 -3.76 -2.83
N ILE A 66 -12.58 -4.54 -1.96
CA ILE A 66 -13.00 -4.07 -0.63
C ILE A 66 -11.81 -3.98 0.34
N LEU A 67 -10.71 -4.71 0.10
CA LEU A 67 -9.51 -4.61 0.94
C LEU A 67 -8.98 -3.18 1.03
N PHE A 68 -9.10 -2.39 -0.02
CA PHE A 68 -8.64 -1.00 0.01
C PHE A 68 -9.30 -0.16 1.10
N LEU A 69 -10.58 -0.45 1.42
CA LEU A 69 -11.29 0.23 2.50
C LEU A 69 -10.92 -0.32 3.87
N VAL A 70 -10.68 -1.64 3.95
CA VAL A 70 -10.40 -2.34 5.21
C VAL A 70 -8.95 -2.16 5.65
N LEU A 71 -8.02 -1.97 4.70
CA LEU A 71 -6.60 -1.76 4.96
C LEU A 71 -6.25 -0.32 5.33
N LYS A 72 -7.23 0.61 5.35
CA LYS A 72 -6.97 1.97 5.83
C LYS A 72 -6.56 1.92 7.31
N GLY A 73 -5.34 2.35 7.59
CA GLY A 73 -4.73 2.27 8.92
C GLY A 73 -4.20 0.90 9.32
N VAL A 74 -4.19 -0.08 8.41
CA VAL A 74 -3.70 -1.44 8.67
C VAL A 74 -2.61 -1.81 7.67
N ASN A 75 -1.45 -2.20 8.17
CA ASN A 75 -0.36 -2.67 7.32
C ASN A 75 -0.68 -4.07 6.76
N PRO A 76 -0.78 -4.26 5.43
CA PRO A 76 -1.13 -5.54 4.84
C PRO A 76 -0.13 -6.65 5.21
N ALA A 77 1.16 -6.33 5.33
CA ALA A 77 2.20 -7.32 5.66
C ALA A 77 2.09 -7.90 7.09
N GLU A 78 1.23 -7.31 7.93
CA GLU A 78 0.97 -7.76 9.30
C GLU A 78 -0.25 -8.68 9.41
N CYS A 79 -1.22 -8.53 8.51
CA CYS A 79 -2.50 -9.22 8.60
C CYS A 79 -2.75 -10.21 7.45
N ILE A 80 -1.92 -10.24 6.41
CA ILE A 80 -2.04 -11.17 5.27
C ILE A 80 -0.89 -12.17 5.33
N ASP A 81 -1.17 -13.46 5.10
CA ASP A 81 -0.13 -14.48 4.93
C ASP A 81 0.44 -14.49 3.50
N ASP A 82 1.61 -15.09 3.32
CA ASP A 82 2.34 -15.04 2.05
C ASP A 82 1.63 -15.75 0.90
N GLY A 83 0.92 -16.85 1.19
CA GLY A 83 0.17 -17.59 0.19
C GLY A 83 -1.03 -16.77 -0.30
N THR A 84 -1.78 -16.18 0.62
CA THR A 84 -2.90 -15.29 0.31
C THR A 84 -2.43 -14.05 -0.44
N TRP A 85 -1.32 -13.45 -0.01
CA TRP A 85 -0.74 -12.27 -0.67
C TRP A 85 -0.31 -12.58 -2.10
N SER A 86 0.60 -13.54 -2.28
CA SER A 86 1.25 -13.79 -3.56
C SER A 86 0.29 -14.33 -4.62
N ASN A 87 -0.69 -15.15 -4.22
CA ASN A 87 -1.57 -15.82 -5.18
C ASN A 87 -2.89 -15.08 -5.46
N VAL A 88 -3.36 -14.25 -4.53
CA VAL A 88 -4.71 -13.66 -4.61
C VAL A 88 -4.67 -12.15 -4.50
N VAL A 89 -4.18 -11.64 -3.36
CA VAL A 89 -4.34 -10.23 -3.01
C VAL A 89 -3.41 -9.34 -3.83
N GLY A 90 -2.11 -9.65 -3.87
CA GLY A 90 -1.10 -8.89 -4.60
C GLY A 90 -1.44 -8.70 -6.07
N PRO A 91 -1.68 -9.78 -6.85
CA PRO A 91 -2.06 -9.68 -8.26
C PRO A 91 -3.34 -8.87 -8.49
N SER A 92 -4.35 -9.07 -7.65
CA SER A 92 -5.64 -8.37 -7.76
C SER A 92 -5.51 -6.88 -7.43
N MET A 93 -4.75 -6.53 -6.38
CA MET A 93 -4.47 -5.13 -6.04
C MET A 93 -3.60 -4.44 -7.09
N LYS A 94 -2.63 -5.15 -7.69
CA LYS A 94 -1.82 -4.66 -8.81
C LYS A 94 -2.70 -4.30 -10.00
N ALA A 95 -3.61 -5.19 -10.39
CA ALA A 95 -4.53 -4.95 -11.50
C ALA A 95 -5.41 -3.70 -11.27
N VAL A 96 -5.82 -3.42 -10.03
CA VAL A 96 -6.56 -2.20 -9.71
C VAL A 96 -5.65 -0.97 -9.73
N GLY A 97 -4.46 -1.04 -9.14
CA GLY A 97 -3.47 0.05 -9.16
C GLY A 97 -3.08 0.47 -10.57
N ASP A 98 -2.92 -0.49 -11.49
CA ASP A 98 -2.60 -0.22 -12.90
C ASP A 98 -3.72 0.53 -13.62
N ARG A 99 -4.98 0.33 -13.22
CA ARG A 99 -6.10 1.09 -13.78
C ARG A 99 -6.11 2.53 -13.27
N TYR A 100 -5.90 2.72 -11.97
CA TYR A 100 -5.82 4.06 -11.37
C TYR A 100 -4.59 4.85 -11.80
N GLY A 101 -3.45 4.19 -12.06
CA GLY A 101 -2.23 4.83 -12.52
C GLY A 101 -2.34 5.51 -13.89
N ASN A 102 -3.37 5.21 -14.67
CA ASN A 102 -3.66 5.85 -15.95
C ASN A 102 -4.52 7.13 -15.82
N ASP A 103 -5.12 7.39 -14.64
CA ASP A 103 -5.85 8.63 -14.39
C ASP A 103 -4.86 9.76 -14.09
N ALA A 104 -4.61 10.60 -15.10
CA ALA A 104 -3.53 11.59 -15.18
C ALA A 104 -3.60 12.77 -14.18
N HIS A 105 -4.43 12.70 -13.13
CA HIS A 105 -4.71 13.87 -12.29
C HIS A 105 -3.90 13.90 -10.99
N GLN A 106 -3.34 12.77 -10.54
CA GLN A 106 -2.56 12.69 -9.29
C GLN A 106 -1.44 11.65 -9.40
N SER A 107 -0.23 12.01 -8.97
CA SER A 107 0.94 11.10 -8.94
C SER A 107 1.07 10.43 -7.58
N ALA A 108 1.47 9.15 -7.56
CA ALA A 108 1.80 8.45 -6.33
C ALA A 108 2.91 9.16 -5.52
N MET A 109 2.92 8.91 -4.21
CA MET A 109 3.94 9.42 -3.29
C MET A 109 5.35 9.04 -3.75
N TRP A 110 5.56 7.76 -4.04
CA TRP A 110 6.80 7.30 -4.67
C TRP A 110 6.56 6.94 -6.12
N ASP A 111 7.30 7.64 -6.97
CA ASP A 111 7.29 7.44 -8.42
C ASP A 111 8.05 6.18 -8.85
N GLY A 112 8.52 5.35 -7.92
CA GLY A 112 9.12 4.05 -8.18
C GLY A 112 9.66 3.45 -6.88
N VAL A 113 9.62 2.12 -6.76
CA VAL A 113 10.12 1.41 -5.59
C VAL A 113 11.12 0.35 -6.05
N PRO A 114 12.42 0.47 -5.71
CA PRO A 114 13.39 -0.54 -6.09
C PRO A 114 13.06 -1.90 -5.42
N PRO A 115 13.04 -3.03 -6.17
CA PRO A 115 12.75 -4.35 -5.59
C PRO A 115 13.72 -4.78 -4.50
N ASP A 116 14.97 -4.31 -4.56
CA ASP A 116 16.02 -4.56 -3.57
C ASP A 116 16.02 -3.53 -2.42
N LEU A 117 14.93 -2.76 -2.24
CA LEU A 117 14.77 -1.88 -1.08
C LEU A 117 14.81 -2.71 0.22
N PRO A 118 15.64 -2.36 1.22
CA PRO A 118 15.72 -3.16 2.44
C PRO A 118 14.42 -3.09 3.26
N ALA A 119 14.06 -4.22 3.89
CA ALA A 119 12.81 -4.39 4.62
C ALA A 119 12.47 -3.27 5.64
N PRO A 120 13.42 -2.74 6.44
CA PRO A 120 13.09 -1.66 7.38
C PRO A 120 12.56 -0.39 6.68
N PHE A 121 13.07 -0.06 5.49
CA PHE A 121 12.63 1.09 4.71
C PHE A 121 11.31 0.80 4.02
N ALA A 122 11.18 -0.38 3.40
CA ALA A 122 9.94 -0.79 2.75
C ALA A 122 8.76 -0.78 3.75
N TYR A 123 8.98 -1.31 4.95
CA TYR A 123 8.00 -1.37 6.02
C TYR A 123 7.60 0.03 6.54
N LYS A 124 8.57 0.94 6.76
CA LYS A 124 8.27 2.32 7.19
C LYS A 124 7.46 3.08 6.14
N ARG A 125 7.86 3.00 4.87
CA ARG A 125 7.13 3.64 3.77
C ARG A 125 5.71 3.10 3.66
N LEU A 126 5.54 1.78 3.84
CA LEU A 126 4.23 1.14 3.86
C LEU A 126 3.36 1.64 5.03
N GLN A 127 3.92 1.83 6.22
CA GLN A 127 3.20 2.43 7.36
C GLN A 127 2.71 3.85 7.07
N LEU A 128 3.54 4.67 6.42
CA LEU A 128 3.16 6.04 6.04
C LEU A 128 1.99 6.07 5.05
N LEU A 129 2.02 5.20 4.04
CA LEU A 129 0.94 5.13 3.04
C LEU A 129 -0.36 4.57 3.59
N THR A 130 -0.28 3.58 4.48
CA THR A 130 -1.47 2.93 5.03
C THR A 130 -2.16 3.80 6.08
N ALA A 131 -1.44 4.66 6.78
CA ALA A 131 -2.01 5.60 7.76
C ALA A 131 -2.98 6.62 7.13
N ASP A 132 -2.63 7.15 5.97
CA ASP A 132 -3.42 8.15 5.23
C ASP A 132 -3.64 7.68 3.80
N TYR A 133 -4.25 6.50 3.70
CA TYR A 133 -4.48 5.76 2.46
C TYR A 133 -5.09 6.63 1.36
N LEU A 134 -4.41 6.71 0.22
CA LEU A 134 -4.84 7.38 -1.01
C LEU A 134 -4.89 6.40 -2.17
N ALA A 135 -5.79 6.63 -3.13
CA ALA A 135 -6.00 5.71 -4.25
C ALA A 135 -4.80 5.70 -5.21
N GLU A 136 -4.16 6.85 -5.43
CA GLU A 136 -2.94 6.99 -6.23
C GLU A 136 -1.74 6.21 -5.66
N ASP A 137 -1.77 5.88 -4.37
CA ASP A 137 -0.69 5.17 -3.69
C ASP A 137 -0.83 3.64 -3.75
N ILE A 138 -1.94 3.11 -4.29
CA ILE A 138 -2.22 1.66 -4.36
C ILE A 138 -1.03 0.88 -4.92
N THR A 139 -0.50 1.29 -6.06
CA THR A 139 0.57 0.55 -6.71
C THR A 139 1.86 0.56 -5.89
N THR A 140 2.14 1.66 -5.19
CA THR A 140 3.27 1.76 -4.28
C THR A 140 3.07 0.89 -3.04
N ILE A 141 1.85 0.84 -2.49
CA ILE A 141 1.48 -0.04 -1.39
C ILE A 141 1.70 -1.51 -1.77
N VAL A 142 1.32 -1.91 -2.98
CA VAL A 142 1.55 -3.27 -3.49
C VAL A 142 3.04 -3.60 -3.55
N GLU A 143 3.84 -2.75 -4.19
CA GLU A 143 5.30 -2.93 -4.30
C GLU A 143 5.97 -3.05 -2.92
N LEU A 144 5.66 -2.14 -2.00
CA LEU A 144 6.25 -2.14 -0.67
C LEU A 144 5.80 -3.35 0.16
N THR A 145 4.52 -3.74 0.06
CA THR A 145 4.00 -4.92 0.75
C THR A 145 4.69 -6.18 0.23
N GLU A 146 4.88 -6.29 -1.08
CA GLU A 146 5.56 -7.43 -1.70
C GLU A 146 7.01 -7.56 -1.21
N ILE A 147 7.76 -6.44 -1.12
CA ILE A 147 9.12 -6.46 -0.56
C ILE A 147 9.12 -6.97 0.88
N VAL A 148 8.24 -6.43 1.73
CA VAL A 148 8.17 -6.81 3.15
C VAL A 148 7.78 -8.29 3.28
N MET A 149 6.79 -8.75 2.53
CA MET A 149 6.32 -10.14 2.55
C MET A 149 7.38 -11.11 2.04
N ALA A 150 8.03 -10.80 0.91
CA ALA A 150 9.08 -11.63 0.33
C ALA A 150 10.24 -11.83 1.31
N ILE A 151 10.75 -10.74 1.89
CA ILE A 151 11.86 -10.79 2.85
C ILE A 151 11.47 -11.55 4.12
N LYS A 152 10.27 -11.30 4.66
CA LYS A 152 9.75 -12.00 5.86
C LYS A 152 9.67 -13.51 5.67
N ASN A 153 9.45 -13.98 4.44
CA ASN A 153 9.31 -15.39 4.09
C ASN A 153 10.55 -15.98 3.40
N GLY A 154 11.67 -15.23 3.33
CA GLY A 154 12.93 -15.73 2.76
C GLY A 154 12.89 -16.00 1.26
N ARG A 155 12.02 -15.29 0.51
CA ARG A 155 11.92 -15.38 -0.95
C ARG A 155 12.30 -14.05 -1.60
N GLU A 156 12.62 -14.11 -2.88
CA GLU A 156 12.81 -12.90 -3.69
C GLU A 156 11.46 -12.21 -3.96
N PRO A 157 11.42 -10.86 -4.03
CA PRO A 157 10.23 -10.13 -4.44
C PRO A 157 9.78 -10.52 -5.85
N ASP A 158 8.48 -10.77 -6.01
CA ASP A 158 7.86 -11.01 -7.30
C ASP A 158 7.82 -9.72 -8.11
N ARG A 159 8.72 -9.63 -9.08
CA ARG A 159 8.84 -8.49 -9.99
C ARG A 159 7.59 -8.23 -10.82
N SER A 160 6.69 -9.20 -10.98
CA SER A 160 5.41 -9.02 -11.69
C SER A 160 4.47 -8.03 -10.99
N LEU A 161 4.62 -7.88 -9.67
CA LEU A 161 3.84 -6.95 -8.86
C LEU A 161 4.38 -5.50 -8.90
N PHE A 162 5.51 -5.29 -9.57
CA PHE A 162 6.14 -3.97 -9.68
C PHE A 162 5.75 -3.25 -10.96
N ARG A 163 5.80 -1.92 -10.91
CA ARG A 163 5.73 -1.08 -12.11
C ARG A 163 6.98 -1.28 -12.95
N GLU A 164 6.86 -1.14 -14.26
CA GLU A 164 7.99 -1.29 -15.19
C GLU A 164 9.19 -0.41 -14.80
N LYS A 165 8.93 0.86 -14.46
CA LYS A 165 9.95 1.79 -13.97
C LYS A 165 10.65 1.31 -12.69
N SER A 166 9.89 0.70 -11.76
CA SER A 166 10.40 0.20 -10.48
C SER A 166 11.36 -0.97 -10.70
N VAL A 167 11.05 -1.88 -11.63
CA VAL A 167 11.87 -3.06 -11.94
C VAL A 167 13.30 -2.70 -12.36
N GLY A 168 13.47 -1.55 -13.03
CA GLY A 168 14.78 -1.03 -13.47
C GLY A 168 15.57 -0.31 -12.38
N LEU A 169 14.95 0.05 -11.25
CA LEU A 169 15.64 0.68 -10.13
C LEU A 169 16.42 -0.37 -9.33
N SER A 170 17.53 0.06 -8.75
CA SER A 170 18.24 -0.76 -7.78
C SER A 170 18.75 0.13 -6.66
N TRP A 171 18.28 -0.19 -5.46
CA TRP A 171 18.78 0.39 -4.24
C TRP A 171 20.29 0.15 -4.11
N SER A 172 20.75 -1.08 -4.31
CA SER A 172 22.15 -1.46 -4.09
C SER A 172 23.14 -0.92 -5.12
N LYS A 173 22.73 -0.71 -6.38
CA LYS A 173 23.62 -0.17 -7.44
C LYS A 173 24.02 1.29 -7.22
N ASP A 174 23.18 2.06 -6.54
CA ASP A 174 23.42 3.49 -6.29
C ASP A 174 24.18 3.75 -4.97
N LEU A 175 24.68 2.69 -4.29
CA LEU A 175 25.16 2.74 -2.91
C LEU A 175 26.53 2.05 -2.72
N GLY A 176 27.59 2.82 -2.49
CA GLY A 176 28.78 2.37 -1.76
C GLY A 176 28.50 2.31 -0.24
N GLY A 177 29.17 1.40 0.50
CA GLY A 177 29.43 1.40 1.96
C GLY A 177 28.28 1.51 3.00
N ASP A 178 28.33 0.77 4.12
CA ASP A 178 27.23 0.73 5.14
C ASP A 178 26.91 2.05 5.88
N ALA A 179 27.89 2.92 6.16
CA ALA A 179 27.64 4.26 6.73
C ALA A 179 27.20 5.28 5.66
N GLU A 180 27.73 5.12 4.44
CA GLU A 180 27.27 5.82 3.25
C GLU A 180 25.81 5.48 2.95
N ARG A 181 25.34 4.24 3.18
CA ARG A 181 23.94 3.82 3.01
C ARG A 181 22.96 4.71 3.77
N LEU A 182 23.23 5.06 5.03
CA LEU A 182 22.33 5.92 5.81
C LEU A 182 22.36 7.37 5.35
N GLN A 183 23.56 7.90 5.10
CA GLN A 183 23.75 9.28 4.67
C GLN A 183 23.11 9.52 3.29
N ILE A 184 23.19 8.54 2.40
CA ILE A 184 22.56 8.58 1.07
C ILE A 184 21.03 8.46 1.20
N CYS A 185 20.49 7.66 2.13
CA CYS A 185 19.04 7.66 2.38
C CYS A 185 18.52 9.03 2.80
N MET A 186 19.25 9.68 3.73
CA MET A 186 18.90 11.02 4.17
C MET A 186 19.00 12.02 3.03
N GLN A 187 20.05 11.91 2.22
CA GLN A 187 20.26 12.76 1.05
C GLN A 187 19.17 12.56 0.00
N HIS A 188 18.77 11.32 -0.31
CA HIS A 188 17.70 11.05 -1.27
C HIS A 188 16.34 11.57 -0.77
N ASN A 189 16.07 11.45 0.53
CA ASN A 189 14.88 12.06 1.13
C ASN A 189 14.93 13.60 1.07
N LEU A 190 16.11 14.22 1.26
CA LEU A 190 16.29 15.68 1.10
C LEU A 190 16.07 16.10 -0.37
N GLU A 191 16.61 15.37 -1.33
CA GLU A 191 16.45 15.63 -2.76
C GLU A 191 14.98 15.51 -3.19
N LEU A 192 14.26 14.50 -2.67
CA LEU A 192 12.83 14.37 -2.89
C LEU A 192 12.04 15.50 -2.22
N GLN A 193 12.39 15.88 -0.98
CA GLN A 193 11.76 17.04 -0.33
C GLN A 193 11.96 18.30 -1.15
N ASP A 194 13.18 18.57 -1.62
CA ASP A 194 13.48 19.76 -2.43
C ASP A 194 12.73 19.75 -3.76
N LYS A 195 12.59 18.58 -4.39
CA LYS A 195 11.75 18.38 -5.57
C LYS A 195 10.28 18.71 -5.28
N TYR A 196 9.73 18.23 -4.17
CA TYR A 196 8.33 18.50 -3.82
C TYR A 196 8.11 19.94 -3.33
N PHE A 197 9.07 20.56 -2.63
CA PHE A 197 9.02 21.98 -2.31
C PHE A 197 9.02 22.83 -3.59
N SER A 198 9.91 22.51 -4.52
CA SER A 198 9.95 23.17 -5.83
C SER A 198 8.65 22.98 -6.61
N LEU A 199 8.06 21.78 -6.56
CA LEU A 199 6.79 21.49 -7.22
C LEU A 199 5.62 22.22 -6.55
N ARG A 200 5.62 22.37 -5.22
CA ARG A 200 4.65 23.18 -4.48
C ARG A 200 4.72 24.65 -4.91
N ASP A 201 5.93 25.20 -4.93
CA ASP A 201 6.15 26.62 -5.19
C ASP A 201 5.89 26.98 -6.66
N ALA A 202 6.10 26.03 -7.58
CA ALA A 202 5.81 26.19 -9.01
C ALA A 202 4.36 25.82 -9.40
N ALA A 203 3.61 25.14 -8.53
CA ALA A 203 2.26 24.69 -8.85
C ALA A 203 1.28 25.87 -8.93
N THR A 204 0.59 25.98 -10.07
CA THR A 204 -0.50 26.94 -10.29
C THR A 204 -1.86 26.42 -9.84
N ASP A 205 -1.94 25.12 -9.52
CA ASP A 205 -3.15 24.44 -9.06
C ASP A 205 -3.05 24.10 -7.56
N ILE A 206 -4.16 24.34 -6.84
CA ILE A 206 -4.29 24.08 -5.41
C ILE A 206 -4.17 22.58 -5.10
N ALA A 207 -4.63 21.70 -6.00
CA ALA A 207 -4.51 20.26 -5.76
C ALA A 207 -3.04 19.81 -5.82
N GLN A 208 -2.27 20.30 -6.79
CA GLN A 208 -0.83 20.07 -6.88
C GLN A 208 -0.05 20.66 -5.70
N GLN A 209 -0.38 21.89 -5.26
CA GLN A 209 0.24 22.49 -4.07
C GLN A 209 -0.01 21.65 -2.81
N ARG A 210 -1.25 21.20 -2.60
CA ARG A 210 -1.60 20.35 -1.46
C ARG A 210 -0.94 18.99 -1.52
N PHE A 211 -0.85 18.40 -2.71
CA PHE A 211 -0.12 17.15 -2.92
C PHE A 211 1.35 17.33 -2.52
N ALA A 212 2.03 18.30 -3.11
CA ALA A 212 3.42 18.59 -2.84
C ALA A 212 3.71 18.90 -1.36
N GLN A 213 2.82 19.64 -0.68
CA GLN A 213 2.94 19.87 0.75
C GLN A 213 2.82 18.56 1.56
N ARG A 214 1.83 17.70 1.26
CA ARG A 214 1.71 16.38 1.93
C ARG A 214 2.96 15.54 1.73
N MET A 215 3.56 15.60 0.55
CA MET A 215 4.80 14.90 0.23
C MET A 215 5.97 15.36 1.09
N CYS A 216 6.15 16.68 1.23
CA CYS A 216 7.18 17.24 2.11
C CYS A 216 6.97 16.81 3.57
N ASP A 217 5.75 16.93 4.09
CA ASP A 217 5.42 16.59 5.48
C ASP A 217 5.70 15.09 5.76
N ARG A 218 5.36 14.21 4.82
CA ARG A 218 5.59 12.76 4.96
C ARG A 218 7.09 12.40 4.88
N LEU A 219 7.86 13.03 3.99
CA LEU A 219 9.31 12.81 3.90
C LEU A 219 10.06 13.35 5.13
N GLU A 220 9.60 14.47 5.70
CA GLU A 220 10.15 15.03 6.95
C GLU A 220 9.92 14.08 8.13
N SER A 221 8.73 13.48 8.20
CA SER A 221 8.42 12.41 9.16
C SER A 221 9.37 11.21 8.99
N GLU A 222 9.56 10.71 7.77
CA GLU A 222 10.47 9.59 7.48
C GLU A 222 11.92 9.91 7.90
N GLN A 223 12.43 11.09 7.55
CA GLN A 223 13.77 11.54 7.97
C GLN A 223 13.94 11.59 9.49
N ARG A 224 12.95 12.15 10.19
CA ARG A 224 12.98 12.24 11.65
C ARG A 224 13.03 10.86 12.28
N GLU A 225 12.23 9.92 11.77
CA GLU A 225 12.24 8.55 12.27
C GLU A 225 13.52 7.79 11.93
N LEU A 226 14.10 8.02 10.75
CA LEU A 226 15.40 7.45 10.38
C LEU A 226 16.48 7.90 11.36
N LEU A 227 16.55 9.21 11.64
CA LEU A 227 17.44 9.79 12.66
C LEU A 227 17.24 9.16 14.04
N ILE A 228 16.00 8.97 14.49
CA ILE A 228 15.69 8.34 15.78
C ILE A 228 16.15 6.88 15.81
N SER A 229 15.92 6.11 14.75
CA SER A 229 16.35 4.70 14.70
C SER A 229 17.87 4.54 14.74
N VAL A 230 18.60 5.47 14.14
CA VAL A 230 20.08 5.50 14.15
C VAL A 230 20.60 5.87 15.52
N ALA A 231 20.06 6.91 16.14
CA ALA A 231 20.45 7.32 17.48
C ALA A 231 20.25 6.22 18.55
N ARG A 232 19.37 5.25 18.30
CA ARG A 232 19.14 4.07 19.16
C ARG A 232 20.07 2.89 18.89
N THR A 233 20.73 2.86 17.74
CA THR A 233 21.59 1.75 17.29
C THR A 233 23.09 2.08 17.38
N THR A 234 23.43 3.36 17.57
CA THR A 234 24.79 3.78 17.92
C THR A 234 25.05 3.55 19.42
N PRO A 235 26.06 2.73 19.82
CA PRO A 235 26.40 2.47 21.22
C PRO A 235 26.99 3.67 21.95
#